data_AF-A0A538MI88-F1
#
_entry.id   AF-A0A538MI88-F1
#
_cell.length_a   1.000
_cell.length_b   1.000
_cell.length_c   1.000
_cell.angle_alpha   90.00
_cell.angle_beta   90.00
_cell.angle_gamma   90.00
#
_symmetry.space_group_name_H-M   'P 1'
#
loop_
_entity.id
_entity.type
_entity.pdbx_description
1 polymer ?
#
loop_
_entity_poly.entity_id
_entity_poly.type
_entity_poly.pdbx_seq_one_letter_code
_entity_poly.pdbx_strand_id
1 'polypeptide(L)' 'ANDVRCGHAASVGPVDEETVFYLESRGIPRAEAERLIVTGFFQEVLDRVRLDEVRQNAELAIQEELAEPSTAGVAL' A
#
# COMPACT_ATOMS: atom_id res chain seq x y z
N ALA A 1 26.39 24.28 -21.67
CA ALA A 1 26.21 22.98 -21.02
C ALA A 1 25.12 23.17 -19.96
N ASN A 2 24.06 22.35 -19.99
CA ASN A 2 22.95 22.49 -19.05
C ASN A 2 23.30 21.72 -17.76
N ASP A 3 23.42 22.44 -16.66
CA ASP A 3 23.68 21.86 -15.34
C ASP A 3 22.36 21.29 -14.79
N VAL A 4 22.11 20.01 -15.08
CA VAL A 4 20.92 19.30 -14.62
C VAL A 4 21.32 18.23 -13.62
N ARG A 5 20.60 18.19 -12.49
CA ARG A 5 20.75 17.19 -11.44
C ARG A 5 19.52 16.28 -11.48
N CYS A 6 19.73 14.97 -11.64
CA CYS A 6 18.68 13.95 -11.56
C CYS A 6 19.01 12.95 -10.43
N GLY A 7 17.97 12.44 -9.75
CA GLY A 7 18.08 11.38 -8.75
C GLY A 7 16.92 10.38 -8.87
N HIS A 8 17.18 9.12 -8.55
CA HIS A 8 16.19 8.04 -8.51
C HIS A 8 16.43 7.19 -7.25
N ALA A 9 15.35 6.76 -6.60
CA ALA A 9 15.38 5.85 -5.47
C ALA A 9 14.17 4.92 -5.55
N ALA A 10 14.37 3.68 -5.10
CA ALA A 10 13.32 2.68 -4.97
C ALA A 10 13.54 1.92 -3.65
N SER A 11 12.44 1.49 -3.02
CA SER A 11 12.45 0.69 -1.80
C SER A 11 11.59 -0.55 -1.99
N VAL A 12 11.96 -1.62 -1.29
CA VAL A 12 11.20 -2.86 -1.19
C VAL A 12 11.29 -3.36 0.24
N GLY A 13 10.18 -3.87 0.77
CA GLY A 13 10.12 -4.41 2.12
C GLY A 13 8.73 -4.96 2.43
N PRO A 14 8.63 -5.83 3.44
CA PRO A 14 7.33 -6.28 3.95
C PRO A 14 6.60 -5.13 4.66
N VAL A 15 5.34 -5.36 5.02
CA VAL A 15 4.59 -4.49 5.93
C VAL A 15 5.32 -4.41 7.27
N ASP A 16 5.39 -3.22 7.86
CA ASP A 16 6.04 -3.01 9.15
C ASP A 16 5.26 -3.67 10.29
N GLU A 17 5.84 -4.70 10.89
CA GLU A 17 5.27 -5.46 12.00
C GLU A 17 5.01 -4.59 13.24
N GLU A 18 5.79 -3.54 13.48
CA GLU A 18 5.54 -2.64 14.62
C GLU A 18 4.23 -1.87 14.43
N THR A 19 3.98 -1.41 13.20
CA THR A 19 2.73 -0.74 12.82
C THR A 19 1.54 -1.71 12.91
N VAL A 20 1.71 -2.96 12.46
CA VAL A 20 0.67 -4.00 12.59
C VAL A 20 0.35 -4.26 14.06
N PHE A 21 1.37 -4.50 14.89
CA PHE A 21 1.21 -4.74 16.32
C PHE A 21 0.52 -3.56 17.02
N TYR A 22 0.85 -2.32 16.64
CA TYR A 22 0.19 -1.13 17.16
C TYR A 22 -1.32 -1.16 16.90
N LEU A 23 -1.75 -1.48 15.68
CA LEU A 23 -3.17 -1.59 15.33
C LEU A 23 -3.84 -2.78 16.04
N GLU A 24 -3.17 -3.92 16.16
CA GLU A 24 -3.65 -5.08 16.91
C GLU A 24 -3.88 -4.76 18.39
N SER A 25 -2.98 -3.98 19.01
CA SER A 25 -3.15 -3.52 20.40
C SER A 25 -4.39 -2.66 20.63
N ARG A 26 -4.95 -2.09 19.55
CA ARG A 26 -6.21 -1.32 19.55
C ARG A 26 -7.43 -2.18 19.24
N GLY A 27 -7.26 -3.49 19.11
CA GLY A 27 -8.32 -4.46 18.86
C GLY A 27 -8.63 -4.69 17.38
N ILE A 28 -7.79 -4.20 16.46
CA ILE A 28 -7.96 -4.42 15.02
C ILE A 28 -7.34 -5.78 14.67
N PRO A 29 -8.08 -6.73 14.05
CA PRO A 29 -7.49 -8.01 13.66
C PRO A 29 -6.33 -7.82 12.68
N ARG A 30 -5.29 -8.67 12.76
CA ARG A 30 -4.10 -8.59 11.90
C ARG A 30 -4.41 -8.37 10.41
N ALA A 31 -5.30 -9.18 9.85
CA ALA A 31 -5.67 -9.08 8.43
C ALA A 31 -6.29 -7.72 8.08
N GLU A 32 -7.03 -7.11 9.01
CA GLU A 32 -7.59 -5.77 8.83
C GLU A 32 -6.51 -4.70 9.01
N ALA A 33 -5.60 -4.87 9.97
CA ALA A 33 -4.47 -3.96 10.17
C ALA A 33 -3.58 -3.89 8.92
N GLU A 34 -3.22 -5.04 8.34
CA GLU A 34 -2.44 -5.11 7.11
C GLU A 34 -3.16 -4.43 5.94
N ARG A 35 -4.47 -4.69 5.76
CA ARG A 35 -5.29 -4.02 4.74
C ARG A 35 -5.33 -2.51 4.90
N LEU A 36 -5.49 -2.01 6.13
CA LEU A 36 -5.52 -0.58 6.42
C LEU A 36 -4.17 0.09 6.08
N ILE A 37 -3.06 -0.56 6.44
CA ILE A 37 -1.71 -0.05 6.15
C ILE A 37 -1.48 0.04 4.63
N VAL A 38 -1.78 -1.05 3.89
CA VAL A 38 -1.59 -1.07 2.44
C VAL A 38 -2.50 -0.08 1.73
N THR A 39 -3.76 0.02 2.15
CA THR A 39 -4.71 0.99 1.60
C THR A 39 -4.18 2.42 1.82
N GLY A 40 -3.76 2.75 3.05
CA GLY A 40 -3.20 4.05 3.40
C GLY A 40 -1.93 4.40 2.61
N PHE A 41 -1.08 3.41 2.31
CA PHE A 41 0.11 3.61 1.48
C PHE A 41 -0.25 4.08 0.06
N PHE A 42 -1.29 3.50 -0.55
CA PHE A 42 -1.71 3.89 -1.91
C PHE A 42 -2.52 5.19 -1.95
N GLN A 43 -3.13 5.63 -0.85
CA GLN A 43 -3.94 6.85 -0.83
C GLN A 43 -3.17 8.07 -1.34
N GLU A 44 -1.90 8.26 -0.96
CA GLU A 44 -1.11 9.41 -1.44
C GLU A 44 -0.96 9.44 -2.98
N VAL A 45 -0.90 8.27 -3.61
CA VAL A 45 -0.84 8.15 -5.07
C VAL A 45 -2.21 8.36 -5.70
N LEU A 46 -3.24 7.75 -5.13
CA LEU A 46 -4.63 7.84 -5.60
C LEU A 46 -5.16 9.27 -5.51
N ASP A 47 -4.79 10.04 -4.49
CA ASP A 47 -5.17 11.44 -4.32
C ASP A 47 -4.68 12.33 -5.48
N ARG A 48 -3.57 11.95 -6.13
CA ARG A 48 -3.00 12.68 -7.27
C ARG A 48 -3.76 12.39 -8.58
N VAL A 49 -4.55 11.32 -8.62
CA VAL A 49 -5.38 10.98 -9.79
C VAL A 49 -6.56 11.95 -9.83
N ARG A 50 -6.65 12.76 -10.89
CA ARG A 50 -7.70 13.80 -10.99
C ARG A 50 -9.02 13.30 -11.56
N LEU A 51 -8.98 12.20 -12.30
CA LEU A 51 -10.14 11.62 -12.95
C LEU A 51 -10.75 10.56 -12.03
N ASP A 52 -11.93 10.84 -11.50
CA ASP A 52 -12.54 10.00 -10.46
C ASP A 52 -12.82 8.58 -10.93
N GLU A 53 -13.20 8.38 -12.20
CA GLU A 53 -13.39 7.05 -12.77
C GLU A 53 -12.10 6.21 -12.71
N VAL A 54 -10.94 6.83 -12.99
CA VAL A 54 -9.64 6.14 -12.92
C VAL A 54 -9.26 5.86 -11.47
N ARG A 55 -9.51 6.80 -10.57
CA ARG A 55 -9.27 6.63 -9.14
C ARG A 55 -10.08 5.46 -8.58
N GLN A 56 -11.37 5.42 -8.88
CA GLN A 56 -12.29 4.37 -8.44
C GLN A 56 -11.89 3.00 -9.01
N ASN A 57 -11.53 2.92 -10.29
CA ASN A 57 -11.06 1.67 -10.89
C ASN A 57 -9.77 1.16 -10.22
N ALA A 58 -8.85 2.07 -9.87
CA ALA A 58 -7.63 1.70 -9.15
C ALA A 58 -7.91 1.25 -7.71
N GLU A 59 -8.82 1.94 -7.00
CA GLU A 59 -9.27 1.55 -5.66
C GLU A 59 -9.91 0.16 -5.66
N LEU A 60 -10.78 -0.12 -6.63
CA LEU A 60 -11.42 -1.44 -6.79
C LEU A 60 -10.38 -2.53 -7.05
N ALA A 61 -9.42 -2.28 -7.94
CA ALA A 61 -8.35 -3.24 -8.23
C ALA A 61 -7.51 -3.52 -6.97
N ILE A 62 -7.16 -2.50 -6.19
CA ILE A 62 -6.43 -2.68 -4.92
C ILE A 62 -7.26 -3.50 -3.93
N GLN A 63 -8.57 -3.23 -3.83
CA GLN A 63 -9.46 -3.97 -2.93
C GLN A 63 -9.60 -5.44 -3.32
N GLU A 64 -9.69 -5.74 -4.62
CA GLU A 64 -9.76 -7.10 -5.14
C GLU A 64 -8.48 -7.89 -4.81
N GLU A 65 -7.31 -7.30 -5.04
CA GLU A 65 -6.02 -7.90 -4.70
C GLU A 65 -5.84 -8.13 -3.18
N LEU A 66 -6.43 -7.28 -2.35
CA LEU A 66 -6.41 -7.42 -0.89
C LEU A 66 -7.49 -8.35 -0.33
N ALA A 67 -8.52 -8.67 -1.12
CA ALA A 67 -9.61 -9.58 -0.73
C ALA A 67 -9.20 -11.05 -0.85
N GLU A 68 -8.31 -11.35 -1.80
CA GLU A 68 -7.64 -12.65 -1.87
C GLU A 68 -6.69 -12.77 -0.66
N PRO A 69 -6.84 -13.78 0.22
CA PRO A 69 -5.93 -13.95 1.33
C PRO A 69 -4.52 -14.12 0.77
N SER A 70 -3.63 -13.18 1.11
CA SER A 70 -2.23 -13.15 0.68
C SER A 70 -1.57 -14.50 0.94
N THR A 71 -1.61 -15.36 -0.07
CA THR A 71 -0.80 -16.56 -0.16
C THR A 71 0.53 -16.11 -0.76
N ALA A 72 1.22 -15.22 -0.06
CA ALA A 72 2.50 -14.70 -0.49
C ALA A 72 3.39 -14.43 0.72
N GLY A 73 3.55 -15.47 1.55
CA GLY A 73 4.91 -15.82 1.93
C GLY A 73 5.67 -16.04 0.63
N VAL A 74 6.70 -15.23 0.40
CA VAL A 74 7.75 -15.51 -0.58
C VAL A 74 8.16 -16.97 -0.37
N ALA A 75 7.74 -17.84 -1.28
CA ALA A 75 8.25 -19.21 -1.36
C ALA A 75 9.71 -19.11 -1.77
N LEU A 76 10.59 -19.11 -0.77
CA LEU A 76 11.97 -19.56 -0.87
C LEU A 76 12.01 -21.05 -0.50
#